data_AF-A0A2I3S5V7-F1
#
_entry.id   AF-A0A2I3S5V7-F1
#
_cell.length_a   1.000
_cell.length_b   1.000
_cell.length_c   1.000
_cell.angle_alpha   90.00
_cell.angle_beta   90.00
_cell.angle_gamma   90.00
#
_symmetry.space_group_name_H-M   'P 1'
#
loop_
_entity.id
_entity.type
_entity.pdbx_description
1 polymer ?
#
loop_
_entity_poly.entity_id
_entity_poly.type
_entity_poly.pdbx_seq_one_letter_code
_entity_poly.pdbx_strand_id
1 'polypeptide(L)' 'MAASKKAVLGPLVGAVDQGTSSTRFLVFNSRTAELLSHHQVEIKQEFPREGWQPEGNHRSLGQDNWRASLQCCGVA' A
#
# COMPACT_ATOMS: atom_id res chain seq x y z
N MET A 1 28.71 -4.96 -25.99
CA MET A 1 27.84 -4.66 -24.84
C MET A 1 26.94 -3.50 -25.24
N ALA A 2 25.68 -3.73 -25.58
CA ALA A 2 24.75 -2.65 -25.90
C ALA A 2 24.37 -1.94 -24.58
N ALA A 3 24.61 -0.63 -24.51
CA ALA A 3 24.20 0.17 -23.37
C ALA A 3 22.67 0.18 -23.27
N SER A 4 22.13 -0.24 -22.12
CA SER A 4 20.69 -0.14 -21.85
C SER A 4 20.30 1.34 -21.90
N LYS A 5 19.49 1.72 -22.89
CA LYS A 5 18.90 3.06 -22.94
C LYS A 5 18.08 3.24 -21.67
N LYS A 6 18.49 4.17 -20.80
CA LYS A 6 17.65 4.65 -19.69
C LYS A 6 16.34 5.12 -20.29
N ALA A 7 15.26 4.35 -20.11
CA ALA A 7 13.93 4.80 -20.44
C ALA A 7 13.60 5.95 -19.47
N VAL A 8 13.50 7.16 -20.00
CA VAL A 8 13.01 8.30 -19.23
C VAL A 8 11.49 8.14 -19.16
N LEU A 9 11.01 7.52 -18.08
CA LEU A 9 9.58 7.26 -17.86
C LEU A 9 8.75 8.55 -17.64
N GLY A 10 9.42 9.70 -17.51
CA GLY A 10 8.78 10.97 -17.17
C GLY A 10 8.30 10.99 -15.72
N PRO A 11 7.47 11.97 -15.33
CA PRO A 11 6.83 12.00 -14.02
C PRO A 11 6.05 10.71 -13.75
N LEU A 12 5.99 10.27 -12.50
CA LEU A 12 5.23 9.10 -12.07
C LEU A 12 4.09 9.54 -11.14
N VAL A 13 3.01 8.76 -11.12
CA VAL A 13 1.90 8.97 -10.19
C VAL A 13 1.93 7.86 -9.14
N GLY A 14 1.98 8.23 -7.87
CA GLY A 14 1.86 7.31 -6.75
C GLY A 14 0.45 7.34 -6.16
N ALA A 15 -0.09 6.18 -5.78
CA ALA A 15 -1.36 6.08 -5.06
C ALA A 15 -1.21 5.19 -3.83
N VAL A 16 -1.80 5.62 -2.71
CA VAL A 16 -1.96 4.81 -1.50
C VAL A 16 -3.41 4.36 -1.43
N ASP A 17 -3.62 3.05 -1.45
CA ASP A 17 -4.92 2.40 -1.30
C ASP A 17 -4.97 1.73 0.08
N GLN A 18 -5.81 2.25 0.96
CA GLN A 18 -5.88 1.87 2.37
C GLN A 18 -7.13 1.01 2.58
N GLY A 19 -6.98 -0.30 2.42
CA GLY A 19 -8.04 -1.29 2.63
C GLY A 19 -8.17 -1.74 4.09
N THR A 20 -9.19 -2.54 4.38
CA THR A 20 -9.44 -3.07 5.73
C THR A 20 -8.51 -4.22 6.11
N SER A 21 -8.06 -5.00 5.13
CA SER A 21 -7.18 -6.17 5.32
C SER A 21 -5.78 -5.98 4.75
N SER A 22 -5.54 -4.90 4.01
CA SER A 22 -4.23 -4.59 3.44
C SER A 22 -4.11 -3.11 3.09
N THR A 23 -2.88 -2.63 3.03
CA THR A 23 -2.55 -1.34 2.42
C THR A 23 -1.64 -1.57 1.22
N ARG A 24 -1.83 -0.80 0.15
CA ARG A 24 -1.04 -0.87 -1.07
C ARG A 24 -0.47 0.50 -1.42
N PHE A 25 0.77 0.51 -1.88
CA PHE A 25 1.35 1.63 -2.61
C PHE A 25 1.54 1.21 -4.07
N LEU A 26 0.98 1.99 -4.98
CA LEU A 26 0.92 1.73 -6.41
C LEU A 26 1.66 2.84 -7.15
N VAL A 27 2.45 2.48 -8.16
CA VAL A 27 3.19 3.43 -9.00
C VAL A 27 2.74 3.28 -10.44
N PHE A 28 2.27 4.37 -11.03
CA PHE A 28 1.75 4.42 -12.39
C PHE A 28 2.59 5.31 -13.30
N ASN A 29 2.61 4.95 -14.57
CA ASN A 29 3.05 5.84 -15.63
C ASN A 29 2.05 7.00 -15.75
N SER A 30 2.53 8.24 -15.63
CA SER A 30 1.66 9.43 -15.64
C SER A 30 0.92 9.67 -16.96
N ARG A 31 1.41 9.13 -18.09
CA ARG A 31 0.82 9.36 -19.41
C ARG A 31 -0.10 8.22 -19.84
N THR A 32 0.29 6.99 -19.57
CA THR A 32 -0.44 5.80 -20.02
C THR A 32 -1.37 5.20 -18.97
N ALA A 33 -1.26 5.66 -17.71
CA ALA A 33 -1.93 5.07 -16.54
C ALA A 33 -1.56 3.58 -16.29
N GLU A 34 -0.51 3.09 -16.93
CA GLU A 34 0.00 1.73 -16.73
C GLU A 34 0.56 1.57 -15.31
N LEU A 35 0.20 0.48 -14.63
CA LEU A 35 0.78 0.12 -13.33
C LEU A 35 2.20 -0.41 -13.55
N LEU A 36 3.19 0.35 -13.09
CA LEU A 36 4.60 0.02 -13.25
C LEU A 36 5.12 -0.87 -12.11
N SER A 37 4.66 -0.62 -10.89
CA SER A 37 5.07 -1.39 -9.71
C SER A 37 4.10 -1.18 -8.56
N HIS A 38 4.13 -2.07 -7.59
CA HIS A 38 3.35 -1.94 -6.36
C HIS A 38 4.01 -2.67 -5.20
N HIS A 39 3.67 -2.24 -3.99
CA HIS A 39 3.99 -2.92 -2.75
C HIS A 39 2.73 -3.04 -1.89
N GLN A 40 2.51 -4.22 -1.31
CA GLN A 40 1.35 -4.50 -0.48
C GLN A 40 1.81 -5.02 0.88
N VAL A 41 1.20 -4.48 1.94
CA VAL A 41 1.34 -4.98 3.31
C VAL A 41 -0.02 -5.48 3.77
N GLU A 42 -0.09 -6.74 4.17
CA GLU A 42 -1.29 -7.33 4.77
C GLU A 42 -1.42 -6.89 6.22
N ILE A 43 -2.66 -6.64 6.63
CA ILE A 43 -3.02 -6.23 7.98
C ILE A 43 -3.70 -7.43 8.63
N LYS A 44 -3.07 -7.95 9.68
CA LYS A 44 -3.62 -9.08 10.41
C LYS A 44 -4.90 -8.63 11.12
N GLN A 45 -6.02 -9.13 10.64
CA GLN A 45 -7.30 -8.93 11.31
C GLN A 45 -7.44 -9.96 12.42
N GLU A 46 -7.34 -9.52 13.67
CA GLU A 46 -7.60 -10.38 14.82
C GLU A 46 -9.07 -10.27 15.21
N PHE A 47 -9.82 -11.36 14.99
CA PHE A 47 -11.21 -11.51 15.43
C PHE A 47 -11.25 -12.53 16.57
N PRO A 48 -11.33 -12.08 17.85
CA PRO A 48 -11.30 -12.97 19.00
C PRO A 48 -12.50 -13.96 19.05
N ARG A 49 -13.61 -13.66 18.37
CA ARG A 49 -14.81 -14.51 18.25
C ARG A 49 -15.47 -14.33 16.88
N GLU A 50 -15.99 -15.41 16.30
CA GLU A 50 -16.74 -15.36 15.04
C GLU A 50 -17.96 -14.44 15.15
N GLY A 51 -18.11 -13.50 14.22
CA GLY A 51 -19.19 -12.52 14.21
C GLY A 51 -19.01 -11.33 15.16
N TRP A 52 -17.92 -11.27 15.92
CA TRP A 52 -17.62 -10.13 16.78
C TRP A 52 -16.93 -9.02 15.97
N GLN A 53 -17.62 -7.91 15.79
CA GLN A 53 -16.96 -6.66 15.41
C GLN A 53 -15.99 -6.29 16.55
N PRO A 54 -14.75 -5.85 16.30
CA PRO A 54 -13.79 -5.54 17.35
C PRO A 54 -14.33 -4.45 18.31
N GLU A 55 -15.00 -4.87 19.38
CA GLU A 55 -15.64 -3.98 20.34
C GLU A 55 -14.59 -3.61 21.40
N GLY A 56 -13.92 -2.47 21.22
CA GLY A 56 -13.17 -1.86 22.32
C GLY A 56 -11.70 -1.54 22.07
N ASN A 57 -11.23 -1.43 20.83
CA ASN A 57 -10.02 -0.65 20.58
C ASN A 57 -10.07 0.00 19.19
N HIS A 58 -10.81 1.10 19.04
CA HIS A 58 -10.75 1.95 17.84
C HIS A 58 -9.32 2.44 17.51
N ARG A 59 -8.35 2.22 18.41
CA ARG A 59 -6.93 2.47 18.18
C ARG A 59 -6.20 1.36 17.40
N SER A 60 -6.62 0.10 17.37
CA SER A 60 -5.81 -0.96 16.72
C SER A 60 -5.89 -0.91 15.19
N LEU A 61 -7.08 -1.02 14.60
CA LEU A 61 -7.23 -1.03 13.13
C LEU A 61 -6.73 0.26 12.46
N GLY A 62 -7.08 1.44 13.00
CA GLY A 62 -6.62 2.71 12.44
C GLY A 62 -5.10 2.90 12.57
N GLN A 63 -4.49 2.46 13.67
CA GLN A 63 -3.05 2.53 13.87
C GLN A 63 -2.28 1.51 13.02
N ASP A 64 -2.84 0.32 12.83
CA ASP A 64 -2.28 -0.72 11.96
C ASP A 64 -2.36 -0.29 10.49
N ASN A 65 -3.47 0.33 10.08
CA ASN A 65 -3.62 0.95 8.76
C ASN A 65 -2.58 2.07 8.52
N TRP A 66 -2.37 2.94 9.51
CA TRP A 66 -1.35 3.99 9.45
C TRP A 66 0.06 3.40 9.35
N ARG A 67 0.39 2.40 10.18
CA ARG A 67 1.69 1.73 10.14
C ARG A 67 1.94 1.02 8.82
N ALA A 68 0.95 0.28 8.31
CA ALA A 68 1.01 -0.38 7.03
C ALA A 68 1.22 0.62 5.89
N SER A 69 0.60 1.80 5.96
CA SER A 69 0.82 2.88 4.98
C SER A 69 2.28 3.39 5.01
N LEU A 70 2.85 3.63 6.19
CA LEU A 70 4.25 4.05 6.30
C LEU A 70 5.21 2.99 5.76
N GLN A 71 4.98 1.73 6.09
CA GLN A 71 5.77 0.61 5.60
C GLN A 71 5.66 0.49 4.06
N CYS A 72 4.46 0.61 3.50
CA CYS A 72 4.24 0.58 2.06
C CYS A 72 4.97 1.70 1.31
N CYS A 73 5.03 2.89 1.91
CA CYS A 73 5.71 4.05 1.33
C CYS A 73 7.23 4.06 1.60
N GLY A 74 7.76 3.11 2.38
CA GLY A 74 9.18 3.08 2.76
C GLY A 74 9.60 4.23 3.69
N VAL A 75 8.69 4.74 4.52
CA VAL A 75 8.90 5.87 5.44
C VAL A 75 9.19 5.35 6.88
N ALA A 76 9.69 4.13 7.00
CA ALA A 76 9.93 3.44 8.28
C ALA A 76 11.42 3.16 8.52
#